data_AF-A0A7J9WGN3-F1
#
_entry.id   AF-A0A7J9WGN3-F1
#
_cell.length_a   1.000
_cell.length_b   1.000
_cell.length_c   1.000
_cell.angle_alpha   90.00
_cell.angle_beta   90.00
_cell.angle_gamma   90.00
#
_symmetry.space_group_name_H-M   'P 1'
#
loop_
_entity.id
_entity.type
_entity.pdbx_description
1 polymer ?
#
loop_
_entity_poly.entity_id
_entity_poly.type
_entity_poly.pdbx_seq_one_letter_code
_entity_poly.pdbx_strand_id
1 'polypeptide(L)'
;MTGGRGTGERDTEFSAFYRRERDGIARALAVALTDVRLAGEATDEAMARAYARWRSIGTYDNPAGWVYRVGHNWGRSQLRRRRFRSPQPVPDRGQEDSEPTDGALWRAVALLPPQQRAVVALRFGLDW
;
A
#
# COMPACT_ATOMS: atom_id res chain seq x y z
N MET A 1 -8.76 -37.75 6.09
CA MET A 1 -8.74 -36.44 6.78
C MET A 1 -7.31 -35.91 6.74
N THR A 2 -6.96 -35.05 5.77
CA THR A 2 -5.55 -34.62 5.55
C THR A 2 -5.43 -33.12 5.24
N GLY A 3 -6.39 -32.29 5.68
CA GLY A 3 -6.42 -30.84 5.39
C GLY A 3 -5.74 -29.93 6.41
N GLY A 4 -5.39 -30.43 7.60
CA GLY A 4 -4.96 -29.59 8.73
C GLY A 4 -3.53 -29.04 8.62
N ARG A 5 -2.58 -29.81 8.09
CA ARG A 5 -1.16 -29.41 8.03
C ARG A 5 -0.92 -28.24 7.07
N GLY A 6 -1.55 -28.24 5.91
CA GLY A 6 -1.35 -27.17 4.92
C GLY A 6 -1.92 -25.82 5.36
N THR A 7 -2.97 -25.80 6.20
CA THR A 7 -3.55 -24.54 6.68
C THR A 7 -2.65 -23.85 7.71
N GLY A 8 -2.14 -24.59 8.69
CA GLY A 8 -1.24 -24.02 9.70
C GLY A 8 0.09 -23.53 9.13
N GLU A 9 0.61 -24.18 8.09
CA GLU A 9 1.81 -23.74 7.39
C GLU A 9 1.58 -22.42 6.65
N ARG A 10 0.46 -22.31 5.91
CA ARG A 10 0.07 -21.07 5.23
C ARG A 10 -0.16 -19.90 6.18
N ASP A 11 -0.78 -20.14 7.32
CA ASP A 11 -1.02 -19.09 8.33
C ASP A 11 0.31 -18.60 8.91
N THR A 12 1.28 -19.50 9.07
CA THR A 12 2.63 -19.19 9.53
C THR A 12 3.40 -18.36 8.51
N GLU A 13 3.37 -18.77 7.24
CA GLU A 13 3.98 -18.04 6.12
C GLU A 13 3.41 -16.63 5.97
N PHE A 14 2.07 -16.51 5.98
CA PHE A 14 1.42 -15.20 5.91
C PHE A 14 1.79 -14.33 7.11
N SER A 15 1.81 -14.90 8.31
CA SER A 15 2.19 -14.16 9.52
C SER A 15 3.61 -13.62 9.43
N ALA A 16 4.54 -14.40 8.87
CA ALA A 16 5.92 -13.94 8.62
C ALA A 16 5.98 -12.83 7.58
N PHE A 17 5.24 -12.96 6.47
CA PHE A 17 5.10 -11.93 5.45
C PHE A 17 4.51 -10.63 6.03
N TYR A 18 3.42 -10.73 6.79
CA TYR A 18 2.75 -9.58 7.39
C TYR A 18 3.69 -8.79 8.30
N ARG A 19 4.40 -9.47 9.22
CA ARG A 19 5.35 -8.81 10.13
C ARG A 19 6.49 -8.12 9.39
N ARG A 20 6.94 -8.68 8.26
CA ARG A 20 8.05 -8.12 7.48
C ARG A 20 7.64 -6.93 6.63
N GLU A 21 6.50 -7.02 5.96
CA GLU A 21 6.16 -6.08 4.87
C GLU A 21 5.19 -4.97 5.30
N ARG A 22 4.39 -5.18 6.35
CA ARG A 22 3.29 -4.27 6.72
C ARG A 22 3.73 -2.83 6.85
N ASP A 23 4.76 -2.57 7.65
CA ASP A 23 5.14 -1.19 7.98
C ASP A 23 5.80 -0.49 6.79
N GLY A 24 6.53 -1.23 5.95
CA GLY A 24 7.06 -0.72 4.68
C GLY A 24 5.94 -0.31 3.72
N ILE A 25 4.94 -1.17 3.55
CA ILE A 25 3.77 -0.90 2.71
C ILE A 25 2.95 0.28 3.25
N ALA A 26 2.76 0.36 4.57
CA ALA A 26 2.04 1.45 5.21
C ALA A 26 2.73 2.80 4.94
N ARG A 27 4.07 2.87 5.08
CA ARG A 27 4.84 4.08 4.76
C ARG A 27 4.72 4.46 3.28
N ALA A 28 4.86 3.49 2.38
CA ALA A 28 4.73 3.75 0.94
C ALA A 28 3.32 4.27 0.58
N LEU A 29 2.27 3.69 1.17
CA LEU A 29 0.90 4.15 0.97
C LEU A 29 0.63 5.52 1.59
N ALA A 30 1.25 5.85 2.72
CA ALA A 30 1.13 7.18 3.34
C ALA A 30 1.66 8.27 2.42
N VAL A 31 2.82 8.03 1.79
CA VAL A 31 3.39 8.93 0.78
C VAL A 31 2.48 9.01 -0.45
N ALA A 32 2.05 7.87 -0.99
CA ALA A 32 1.27 7.82 -2.22
C ALA A 32 -0.14 8.42 -2.10
N LEU A 33 -0.76 8.32 -0.92
CA LEU A 33 -2.13 8.80 -0.67
C LEU A 33 -2.16 10.17 0.01
N THR A 34 -1.04 10.64 0.58
CA THR A 34 -0.94 11.89 1.34
C THR A 34 -1.99 11.97 2.48
N ASP A 35 -2.31 10.82 3.08
CA ASP A 35 -3.23 10.65 4.21
C ASP A 35 -2.77 9.42 5.01
N VAL A 36 -2.07 9.64 6.13
CA VAL A 36 -1.47 8.58 6.96
C VAL A 36 -2.54 7.65 7.52
N ARG A 37 -3.68 8.20 7.94
CA ARG A 37 -4.79 7.41 8.48
C ARG A 37 -5.39 6.52 7.40
N LEU A 38 -5.67 7.08 6.22
CA LEU A 38 -6.16 6.30 5.09
C LEU A 38 -5.15 5.25 4.61
N ALA A 39 -3.85 5.54 4.71
CA ALA A 39 -2.81 4.58 4.38
C ALA A 39 -2.78 3.38 5.33
N GLY A 40 -3.00 3.60 6.63
CA GLY A 40 -3.20 2.51 7.59
C GLY A 40 -4.38 1.62 7.20
N GLU A 41 -5.55 2.23 6.97
CA GLU A 41 -6.76 1.52 6.53
C GLU A 41 -6.55 0.75 5.22
N ALA A 42 -5.85 1.36 4.26
CA ALA A 42 -5.54 0.75 2.97
C ALA A 42 -4.58 -0.43 3.10
N THR A 43 -3.62 -0.36 4.03
CA THR A 43 -2.69 -1.44 4.33
C THR A 43 -3.43 -2.61 4.94
N ASP A 44 -4.25 -2.36 5.95
CA ASP A 44 -4.99 -3.41 6.66
C ASP A 44 -5.97 -4.12 5.70
N GLU A 45 -6.69 -3.36 4.87
CA GLU A 45 -7.57 -3.93 3.84
C GLU A 45 -6.78 -4.80 2.83
N ALA A 46 -5.64 -4.32 2.35
CA ALA A 46 -4.84 -5.05 1.38
C ALA A 46 -4.25 -6.33 1.98
N MET A 47 -3.78 -6.27 3.23
CA MET A 47 -3.29 -7.42 3.99
C MET A 47 -4.40 -8.44 4.24
N ALA A 48 -5.60 -7.99 4.60
CA ALA A 48 -6.76 -8.88 4.77
C ALA A 48 -7.11 -9.61 3.45
N ARG A 49 -7.08 -8.90 2.32
CA ARG A 49 -7.30 -9.49 0.98
C ARG A 49 -6.21 -10.47 0.58
N ALA A 50 -4.97 -10.20 0.97
CA ALA A 50 -3.83 -11.08 0.73
C ALA A 50 -3.97 -12.36 1.55
N TYR A 51 -4.30 -12.26 2.84
CA TYR A 51 -4.56 -13.41 3.71
C TYR A 51 -5.63 -14.33 3.12
N ALA A 52 -6.77 -13.76 2.72
CA ALA A 52 -7.88 -14.52 2.12
C ALA A 52 -7.50 -15.25 0.81
N ARG A 53 -6.44 -14.80 0.13
CA ARG A 53 -5.96 -15.35 -1.15
C ARG A 53 -4.53 -15.89 -1.05
N TRP A 54 -4.04 -16.14 0.16
CA TRP A 54 -2.61 -16.37 0.39
C TRP A 54 -2.07 -17.56 -0.41
N ARG A 55 -2.89 -18.59 -0.62
CA ARG A 55 -2.54 -19.76 -1.45
C ARG A 55 -2.08 -19.40 -2.87
N SER A 56 -2.57 -18.30 -3.43
CA SER A 56 -2.14 -17.81 -4.74
C SER A 56 -1.17 -16.64 -4.63
N ILE A 57 -1.38 -15.73 -3.68
CA ILE A 57 -0.57 -14.51 -3.59
C ILE A 57 0.84 -14.81 -3.06
N GLY A 58 0.96 -15.76 -2.12
CA GLY A 58 2.25 -16.16 -1.55
C GLY A 58 3.18 -16.82 -2.58
N THR A 59 2.66 -17.29 -3.72
CA THR A 59 3.46 -17.89 -4.80
C THR A 59 3.88 -16.89 -5.88
N TYR A 60 3.52 -15.61 -5.74
CA TYR A 60 3.93 -14.58 -6.69
C TYR A 60 5.41 -14.24 -6.47
N ASP A 61 6.09 -13.81 -7.54
CA ASP A 61 7.47 -13.32 -7.44
C ASP A 61 7.56 -12.13 -6.48
N ASN A 62 6.54 -11.25 -6.48
CA ASN A 62 6.45 -10.10 -5.59
C ASN A 62 5.07 -9.96 -4.92
N PRO A 63 4.82 -10.67 -3.81
CA PRO A 63 3.57 -10.57 -3.05
C PRO A 63 3.38 -9.19 -2.41
N ALA A 64 4.45 -8.54 -1.94
CA ALA A 64 4.41 -7.21 -1.32
C ALA A 64 3.95 -6.13 -2.31
N GLY A 65 4.44 -6.17 -3.55
CA GLY A 65 4.03 -5.29 -4.63
C GLY A 65 2.55 -5.47 -5.02
N TRP A 66 2.03 -6.70 -4.93
CA TRP A 66 0.60 -6.94 -5.10
C TRP A 66 -0.22 -6.28 -3.99
N VAL A 67 0.20 -6.43 -2.72
CA VAL A 67 -0.48 -5.80 -1.56
C VAL A 67 -0.47 -4.28 -1.69
N TYR A 68 0.69 -3.69 -1.99
CA TYR A 68 0.78 -2.24 -2.22
C TYR A 68 -0.19 -1.76 -3.31
N ARG A 69 -0.23 -2.44 -4.46
CA ARG A 69 -1.14 -2.08 -5.56
C ARG A 69 -2.60 -2.13 -5.14
N VAL A 70 -2.98 -3.17 -4.39
CA VAL A 70 -4.34 -3.34 -3.87
C VAL A 70 -4.69 -2.23 -2.89
N GLY A 71 -3.81 -1.94 -1.92
CA GLY A 71 -4.00 -0.86 -0.94
C GLY A 71 -4.11 0.51 -1.60
N HIS A 72 -3.22 0.82 -2.54
CA HIS A 72 -3.22 2.10 -3.26
C HIS A 72 -4.52 2.29 -4.07
N ASN A 73 -4.95 1.26 -4.81
CA ASN A 73 -6.19 1.31 -5.58
C ASN A 73 -7.43 1.46 -4.68
N TRP A 74 -7.45 0.76 -3.54
CA TRP A 74 -8.50 0.89 -2.55
C TRP A 74 -8.53 2.31 -1.95
N GLY A 75 -7.39 2.84 -1.53
CA GLY A 75 -7.27 4.20 -0.98
C GLY A 75 -7.73 5.27 -1.97
N ARG A 76 -7.33 5.17 -3.24
CA ARG A 76 -7.83 6.06 -4.31
C ARG A 76 -9.34 5.97 -4.50
N SER A 77 -9.91 4.77 -4.39
CA SER A 77 -11.36 4.60 -4.43
C SER A 77 -12.04 5.28 -3.24
N GLN A 78 -11.47 5.20 -2.05
CA GLN A 78 -12.01 5.90 -0.87
C GLN A 78 -11.95 7.42 -1.03
N LEU A 79 -10.83 7.98 -1.49
CA LEU A 79 -10.71 9.41 -1.77
C LEU A 79 -11.76 9.89 -2.78
N ARG A 80 -11.96 9.11 -3.86
CA ARG A 80 -13.01 9.40 -4.85
C ARG A 80 -14.41 9.38 -4.24
N ARG A 81 -14.73 8.41 -3.37
CA ARG A 81 -16.01 8.32 -2.67
C ARG A 81 -16.23 9.48 -1.70
N ARG A 82 -15.19 9.89 -0.96
CA ARG A 82 -15.24 11.07 -0.06
C ARG A 82 -15.59 12.33 -0.85
N ARG A 83 -14.97 12.53 -2.01
CA ARG A 83 -15.26 13.67 -2.91
C ARG A 83 -16.71 13.68 -3.42
N PHE A 84 -17.28 12.53 -3.75
CA PHE A 84 -18.66 12.45 -4.27
C PHE A 84 -19.75 12.48 -3.19
N ARG A 85 -19.40 12.31 -1.91
CA ARG A 85 -20.35 12.42 -0.78
C ARG A 85 -20.43 13.83 -0.18
N SER A 86 -19.51 14.72 -0.55
CA SER A 86 -19.56 16.14 -0.18
C SER A 86 -20.16 16.95 -1.33
N PRO A 87 -21.35 17.57 -1.16
CA PRO A 87 -21.88 18.50 -2.15
C PRO A 87 -21.20 19.87 -1.97
N GLN A 88 -19.97 20.05 -2.47
CA GLN A 88 -19.36 21.31 -2.95
C GLN A 88 -17.84 21.18 -3.20
N PRO A 89 -17.23 21.97 -4.11
CA PRO A 89 -15.86 21.79 -4.57
C PRO A 89 -14.86 22.59 -3.72
N VAL A 90 -13.72 21.99 -3.34
CA VAL A 90 -12.60 22.73 -2.73
C VAL A 90 -11.26 22.15 -3.22
N PRO A 91 -10.25 23.00 -3.52
CA PRO A 91 -9.15 22.69 -4.40
C PRO A 91 -8.00 21.94 -3.71
N ASP A 92 -7.08 21.47 -4.55
CA ASP A 92 -5.90 20.66 -4.27
C ASP A 92 -4.85 21.38 -3.37
N ARG A 93 -4.29 20.64 -2.39
CA ARG A 93 -2.96 20.74 -1.72
C ARG A 93 -2.82 21.38 -0.33
N GLY A 94 -1.93 20.72 0.45
CA GLY A 94 -1.24 21.14 1.68
C GLY A 94 -1.04 19.90 2.58
N GLN A 95 0.04 19.12 2.50
CA GLN A 95 1.48 19.36 2.79
C GLN A 95 1.74 19.72 4.26
N GLU A 96 2.19 18.73 5.04
CA GLU A 96 2.98 18.92 6.26
C GLU A 96 4.19 17.97 6.19
N ASP A 97 5.37 18.57 6.27
CA ASP A 97 6.65 17.90 6.07
C ASP A 97 7.00 17.01 7.28
N SER A 98 7.19 15.72 7.01
CA SER A 98 7.94 14.83 7.89
C SER A 98 9.14 14.35 7.09
N GLU A 99 10.34 14.84 7.45
CA GLU A 99 11.59 14.51 6.77
C GLU A 99 11.82 12.98 6.78
N PRO A 100 11.80 12.32 5.61
CA PRO A 100 12.21 10.94 5.49
C PRO A 100 13.73 10.89 5.35
N THR A 101 14.37 9.93 6.00
CA THR A 101 15.66 9.40 5.53
C THR A 101 15.51 9.12 4.02
N ASP A 102 16.30 9.82 3.20
CA ASP A 102 16.23 9.96 1.73
C ASP A 102 15.34 11.08 1.14
N GLY A 103 15.18 12.19 1.87
CA GLY A 103 14.36 13.34 1.47
C GLY A 103 14.66 13.99 0.11
N ALA A 104 15.84 13.83 -0.50
CA ALA A 104 16.13 14.41 -1.82
C ALA A 104 15.48 13.63 -2.97
N LEU A 105 15.48 12.29 -2.89
CA LEU A 105 14.87 11.41 -3.89
C LEU A 105 13.35 11.58 -3.89
N TRP A 106 12.73 11.49 -2.71
CA TRP A 106 11.27 11.54 -2.58
C TRP A 106 10.68 12.93 -2.88
N ARG A 107 11.43 14.01 -2.66
CA ARG A 107 11.05 15.37 -3.15
C ARG A 107 11.03 15.45 -4.67
N ALA A 108 12.00 14.82 -5.35
CA ALA A 108 12.01 14.77 -6.81
C ALA A 108 10.84 13.92 -7.37
N VAL A 109 10.48 12.81 -6.68
CA VAL A 109 9.30 12.00 -7.04
C VAL A 109 8.00 12.77 -6.87
N ALA A 110 7.87 13.58 -5.81
CA ALA A 110 6.67 14.38 -5.52
C ALA A 110 6.35 15.42 -6.61
N LEU A 111 7.36 15.87 -7.36
CA LEU A 111 7.21 16.81 -8.47
C LEU A 111 6.63 16.18 -9.75
N LEU A 112 6.48 14.85 -9.78
CA LEU A 112 5.98 14.15 -10.96
C LEU A 112 4.44 14.17 -11.08
N PRO A 113 3.89 14.17 -12.32
CA PRO A 113 2.50 13.87 -12.60
C PRO A 113 2.02 12.59 -11.88
N PRO A 114 0.75 12.52 -11.42
CA PRO A 114 0.25 11.42 -10.59
C PRO A 114 0.49 10.01 -11.14
N GLN A 115 0.50 9.86 -12.46
CA GLN A 115 0.75 8.58 -13.14
C GLN A 115 2.23 8.17 -13.08
N GLN A 116 3.15 9.14 -13.09
CA GLN A 116 4.59 8.91 -13.03
C GLN A 116 5.08 8.69 -11.59
N ARG A 117 4.43 9.32 -10.59
CA ARG A 117 4.68 9.05 -9.16
C ARG A 117 4.52 7.58 -8.79
N ALA A 118 3.47 6.93 -9.31
CA ALA A 118 3.22 5.52 -9.04
C ALA A 118 4.33 4.61 -9.59
N VAL A 119 4.85 4.93 -10.77
CA VAL A 119 5.94 4.17 -11.42
C VAL A 119 7.25 4.32 -10.64
N VAL A 120 7.56 5.52 -10.17
CA VAL A 120 8.81 5.79 -9.45
C VAL A 120 8.78 5.25 -8.01
N ALA A 121 7.64 5.33 -7.31
CA ALA A 121 7.48 4.68 -6.01
C ALA A 121 7.61 3.15 -6.10
N LEU A 122 7.09 2.55 -7.18
CA LEU A 122 7.25 1.12 -7.46
C LEU A 122 8.70 0.74 -7.82
N ARG A 123 9.46 1.65 -8.42
CA ARG A 123 10.85 1.43 -8.85
C ARG A 123 11.86 1.60 -7.71
N PHE A 124 11.68 2.56 -6.81
CA PHE A 124 12.67 2.95 -5.80
C PHE A 124 12.30 2.60 -4.35
N GLY A 125 11.02 2.28 -4.06
CA GLY A 125 10.60 1.88 -2.72
C GLY A 125 10.62 0.37 -2.47
N LEU A 126 10.94 -0.42 -3.49
CA LEU A 126 10.79 -1.88 -3.49
C LEU A 126 11.97 -2.61 -4.15
N ASP A 127 13.11 -1.94 -4.35
CA ASP A 127 14.32 -2.44 -5.06
C ASP A 127 14.28 -3.94 -5.44
N TRP A 128 13.96 -4.18 -6.72
CA TRP A 128 14.31 -5.38 -7.47
C TRP A 128 15.42 -5.00 -8.44
#